data_AF-A0A6C0FQR8-F1
#
_entry.id   AF-A0A6C0FQR8-F1
#
_cell.length_a   1.000
_cell.length_b   1.000
_cell.length_c   1.000
_cell.angle_alpha   90.00
_cell.angle_beta   90.00
_cell.angle_gamma   90.00
#
_symmetry.space_group_name_H-M   'P 1'
#
loop_
_entity.id
_entity.type
_entity.pdbx_description
1 polymer ?
#
loop_
_entity_poly.entity_id
_entity_poly.type
_entity_poly.pdbx_seq_one_letter_code
_entity_poly.pdbx_strand_id
1 'polypeptide(L)'
;MSQHVPTPTHLAATGRPRVLAQVPGTVRDSGTARDEHAALAYAAGSSRPRGSLSAGAARGAGRVVRRAAAVAALGLGVAVLPSAADAHVRVIPESTVAGGWSALTFRVPNESATAVTTQVVVDLPTDTPFLYVSTRPVPGWTATVEKAPLDTPVDSHGTTLTEAPARVTWTATPGAEIGDGQFQEFAISAGPLPEEVGLDLVLPAHQSYSDGTVVDWDEVATDGSEPEHPAPVFTTTAAPGDDAEAADDATAAPAADVDASGAATGTADEQPDTVARVLGGVGLILGLAALVVAVVTTRRRGATA
;
A
#
# COMPACT_ATOMS: atom_id res chain seq x y z
N MET A 1 -47.08 17.60 53.05
CA MET A 1 -48.16 16.71 52.61
C MET A 1 -47.55 15.62 51.75
N SER A 2 -47.75 14.39 52.20
CA SER A 2 -47.50 13.04 51.66
C SER A 2 -46.58 12.83 50.44
N GLN A 3 -45.59 11.96 50.69
CA GLN A 3 -44.83 11.20 49.71
C GLN A 3 -45.70 10.14 49.03
N HIS A 4 -45.42 9.82 47.77
CA HIS A 4 -45.75 8.49 47.23
C HIS A 4 -44.73 8.07 46.15
N VAL A 5 -43.89 7.11 46.52
CA VAL A 5 -43.14 6.23 45.62
C VAL A 5 -44.00 4.99 45.39
N PRO A 6 -44.04 4.45 44.16
CA PRO A 6 -43.94 2.99 44.05
C PRO A 6 -42.86 2.51 43.05
N THR A 7 -42.14 1.50 43.53
CA THR A 7 -41.10 0.64 42.92
C THR A 7 -41.74 -0.36 41.92
N PRO A 8 -40.96 -1.09 41.08
CA PRO A 8 -41.38 -1.67 39.81
C PRO A 8 -41.96 -3.08 39.91
N THR A 9 -42.73 -3.49 38.90
CA THR A 9 -43.16 -4.89 38.73
C THR A 9 -42.26 -5.62 37.72
N HIS A 10 -41.52 -6.59 38.24
CA HIS A 10 -40.84 -7.66 37.49
C HIS A 10 -41.88 -8.53 36.77
N LEU A 11 -41.69 -8.78 35.47
CA LEU A 11 -42.31 -9.93 34.80
C LEU A 11 -41.20 -10.85 34.27
N ALA A 12 -40.89 -11.87 35.07
CA ALA A 12 -40.14 -13.03 34.64
C ALA A 12 -41.11 -14.00 33.93
N ALA A 13 -40.84 -14.32 32.67
CA ALA A 13 -41.51 -15.40 31.96
C ALA A 13 -40.51 -16.53 31.69
N THR A 14 -40.60 -17.55 32.55
CA THR A 14 -40.06 -18.89 32.42
C THR A 14 -40.79 -19.66 31.30
N GLY A 15 -40.06 -20.41 30.47
CA GLY A 15 -40.68 -21.25 29.44
C GLY A 15 -39.73 -22.07 28.55
N ARG A 16 -39.02 -23.04 29.12
CA ARG A 16 -38.62 -24.31 28.46
C ARG A 16 -39.36 -25.42 29.20
N PRO A 17 -39.78 -26.55 28.60
CA PRO A 17 -38.92 -27.41 27.78
C PRO A 17 -39.61 -28.20 26.63
N ARG A 18 -38.83 -28.75 25.68
CA ARG A 18 -39.12 -30.09 25.15
C ARG A 18 -37.87 -30.78 24.63
N VAL A 19 -37.71 -32.02 25.09
CA VAL A 19 -36.65 -32.99 24.86
C VAL A 19 -37.27 -34.21 24.18
N LEU A 20 -36.42 -35.00 23.51
CA LEU A 20 -36.61 -36.30 22.81
C LEU A 20 -36.92 -36.15 21.30
N ALA A 21 -36.21 -36.83 20.39
CA ALA A 21 -35.72 -38.20 20.50
C ALA A 21 -34.36 -38.46 19.82
N GLN A 22 -33.69 -39.47 20.36
CA GLN A 22 -32.45 -40.11 19.92
C GLN A 22 -32.77 -41.38 19.09
N VAL A 23 -31.70 -42.09 18.72
CA VAL A 23 -31.53 -43.52 18.38
C VAL A 23 -31.51 -43.85 16.86
N PRO A 24 -30.81 -44.92 16.39
CA PRO A 24 -29.38 -44.93 16.03
C PRO A 24 -29.11 -45.70 14.70
N GLY A 25 -27.84 -45.82 14.29
CA GLY A 25 -27.42 -46.80 13.30
C GLY A 25 -25.91 -46.95 13.23
N THR A 26 -25.38 -47.94 13.95
CA THR A 26 -24.01 -48.47 13.82
C THR A 26 -24.01 -49.66 12.86
N VAL A 27 -22.82 -49.97 12.32
CA VAL A 27 -22.21 -51.30 11.99
C VAL A 27 -21.31 -51.11 10.76
N ARG A 28 -19.97 -51.16 10.91
CA ARG A 28 -19.06 -52.34 10.84
C ARG A 28 -18.91 -52.82 9.38
N ASP A 29 -17.76 -53.25 8.85
CA ASP A 29 -16.52 -53.77 9.43
C ASP A 29 -15.48 -53.94 8.28
N SER A 30 -14.21 -54.13 8.68
CA SER A 30 -13.14 -54.95 8.06
C SER A 30 -12.77 -54.80 6.56
N GLY A 31 -11.51 -54.95 6.13
CA GLY A 31 -10.36 -55.54 6.79
C GLY A 31 -9.06 -55.35 5.99
N THR A 32 -7.99 -55.59 6.71
CA THR A 32 -6.58 -55.66 6.29
C THR A 32 -6.23 -56.97 5.59
N ALA A 33 -5.39 -56.93 4.54
CA ALA A 33 -4.44 -57.98 4.13
C ALA A 33 -3.59 -57.37 2.98
N ARG A 34 -2.27 -57.09 3.11
CA ARG A 34 -1.13 -58.03 3.13
C ARG A 34 -1.32 -59.21 2.18
N ASP A 35 -0.59 -59.19 1.07
CA ASP A 35 0.31 -60.31 0.76
C ASP A 35 1.43 -59.88 -0.18
N GLU A 36 2.64 -60.19 0.27
CA GLU A 36 3.89 -60.17 -0.47
C GLU A 36 3.97 -61.46 -1.28
N HIS A 37 4.31 -61.41 -2.57
CA HIS A 37 4.80 -62.58 -3.27
C HIS A 37 5.99 -62.23 -4.19
N ALA A 38 7.12 -62.78 -3.74
CA ALA A 38 8.40 -63.02 -4.38
C ALA A 38 8.43 -63.18 -5.91
N ALA A 39 9.51 -62.67 -6.52
CA ALA A 39 10.20 -63.36 -7.59
C ALA A 39 11.71 -63.04 -7.53
N LEU A 40 12.50 -63.99 -7.03
CA LEU A 40 13.95 -64.03 -7.12
C LEU A 40 14.38 -64.83 -8.35
N ALA A 41 15.35 -64.26 -9.06
CA ALA A 41 16.50 -64.88 -9.75
C ALA A 41 16.31 -66.07 -10.72
N TYR A 42 16.74 -65.85 -11.97
CA TYR A 42 17.44 -66.88 -12.75
C TYR A 42 18.63 -66.26 -13.51
N ALA A 43 19.72 -67.01 -13.55
CA ALA A 43 21.06 -66.57 -13.92
C ALA A 43 21.50 -67.05 -15.32
N ALA A 44 22.59 -66.43 -15.77
CA ALA A 44 23.66 -66.97 -16.62
C ALA A 44 23.43 -67.10 -18.15
N GLY A 45 24.41 -66.59 -18.91
CA GLY A 45 24.53 -66.80 -20.35
C GLY A 45 25.60 -65.93 -21.01
N SER A 46 26.85 -66.36 -20.91
CA SER A 46 28.08 -65.76 -21.45
C SER A 46 28.18 -65.67 -22.97
N SER A 47 28.79 -64.61 -23.51
CA SER A 47 29.71 -64.70 -24.67
C SER A 47 30.51 -63.41 -24.89
N ARG A 48 31.84 -63.53 -24.84
CA ARG A 48 32.84 -62.54 -25.35
C ARG A 48 33.28 -62.98 -26.75
N PRO A 49 33.79 -62.05 -27.60
CA PRO A 49 35.26 -62.00 -27.82
C PRO A 49 35.79 -60.53 -27.90
N ARG A 50 36.91 -60.20 -27.23
CA ARG A 50 38.32 -60.16 -27.70
C ARG A 50 38.67 -59.12 -28.79
N GLY A 51 39.44 -58.12 -28.35
CA GLY A 51 40.42 -57.33 -29.12
C GLY A 51 41.23 -56.49 -28.12
N SER A 52 42.33 -57.02 -27.56
CA SER A 52 43.73 -56.71 -27.91
C SER A 52 44.04 -55.21 -28.00
N LEU A 53 44.61 -54.61 -26.96
CA LEU A 53 46.06 -54.40 -26.69
C LEU A 53 46.40 -52.91 -26.87
N SER A 54 46.72 -52.23 -25.77
CA SER A 54 48.00 -51.53 -25.60
C SER A 54 48.09 -50.96 -24.19
N ALA A 55 49.08 -51.42 -23.44
CA ALA A 55 49.47 -50.86 -22.15
C ALA A 55 50.55 -49.79 -22.38
N GLY A 56 50.36 -48.62 -21.79
CA GLY A 56 51.37 -47.56 -21.71
C GLY A 56 51.14 -46.76 -20.44
N ALA A 57 51.78 -47.20 -19.35
CA ALA A 57 51.81 -46.46 -18.11
C ALA A 57 52.75 -45.25 -18.24
N ALA A 58 52.28 -44.06 -17.89
CA ALA A 58 53.14 -42.97 -17.46
C ALA A 58 52.45 -42.22 -16.31
N ARG A 59 53.00 -42.38 -15.11
CA ARG A 59 52.63 -41.61 -13.92
C ARG A 59 53.22 -40.22 -14.03
N GLY A 60 52.40 -39.22 -13.72
CA GLY A 60 52.78 -38.01 -12.98
C GLY A 60 53.43 -36.88 -13.77
N ALA A 61 52.70 -35.79 -13.96
CA ALA A 61 53.07 -34.42 -13.59
C ALA A 61 52.17 -33.43 -14.34
N GLY A 62 51.75 -32.34 -13.67
CA GLY A 62 51.11 -31.21 -14.34
C GLY A 62 49.72 -30.87 -13.83
N ARG A 63 49.62 -30.54 -12.53
CA ARG A 63 48.49 -29.80 -11.96
C ARG A 63 48.47 -28.38 -12.54
N VAL A 64 48.01 -28.17 -13.78
CA VAL A 64 47.81 -26.79 -14.30
C VAL A 64 46.65 -26.73 -15.32
N VAL A 65 45.49 -27.34 -15.03
CA VAL A 65 44.25 -27.02 -15.78
C VAL A 65 43.05 -27.11 -14.83
N ARG A 66 42.92 -26.16 -13.91
CA ARG A 66 41.67 -25.96 -13.14
C ARG A 66 41.49 -24.50 -12.76
N ARG A 67 41.43 -23.59 -13.74
CA ARG A 67 40.87 -22.23 -13.56
C ARG A 67 40.34 -21.69 -14.89
N ALA A 68 39.25 -22.26 -15.41
CA ALA A 68 38.54 -21.68 -16.55
C ALA A 68 37.07 -22.14 -16.67
N ALA A 69 36.40 -22.49 -15.57
CA ALA A 69 34.98 -22.83 -15.60
C ALA A 69 34.31 -22.48 -14.25
N ALA A 70 34.20 -21.18 -13.97
CA ALA A 70 33.39 -20.68 -12.85
C ALA A 70 33.08 -19.17 -13.02
N VAL A 71 32.61 -18.74 -14.19
CA VAL A 71 32.01 -17.40 -14.36
C VAL A 71 30.88 -17.48 -15.39
N ALA A 72 29.78 -18.17 -15.06
CA ALA A 72 28.55 -18.14 -15.86
C ALA A 72 27.31 -18.61 -15.05
N ALA A 73 27.24 -18.30 -13.75
CA ALA A 73 26.07 -18.63 -12.92
C ALA A 73 25.82 -17.60 -11.81
N LEU A 74 25.97 -16.31 -12.12
CA LEU A 74 25.36 -15.22 -11.35
C LEU A 74 24.54 -14.34 -12.30
N GLY A 75 23.59 -14.96 -13.00
CA GLY A 75 22.41 -14.23 -13.43
C GLY A 75 21.53 -14.08 -12.19
N LEU A 76 21.79 -13.04 -11.41
CA LEU A 76 20.92 -12.65 -10.31
C LEU A 76 19.49 -12.60 -10.84
N GLY A 77 18.63 -13.46 -10.29
CA GLY A 77 17.21 -13.15 -10.19
C GLY A 77 17.12 -11.89 -9.34
N VAL A 78 17.17 -10.73 -9.98
CA VAL A 78 16.62 -9.52 -9.39
C VAL A 78 15.13 -9.78 -9.39
N ALA A 79 14.65 -10.38 -8.29
CA ALA A 79 13.27 -10.21 -7.92
C ALA A 79 13.06 -8.70 -7.91
N VAL A 80 12.23 -8.22 -8.83
CA VAL A 80 11.73 -6.86 -8.77
C VAL A 80 10.86 -6.85 -7.52
N LEU A 81 11.48 -6.60 -6.37
CA LEU A 81 10.76 -6.29 -5.15
C LEU A 81 9.98 -5.01 -5.48
N PRO A 82 8.65 -4.99 -5.29
CA PRO A 82 7.89 -3.75 -5.35
C PRO A 82 8.63 -2.72 -4.48
N SER A 83 8.88 -1.53 -5.02
CA SER A 83 9.40 -0.44 -4.19
C SER A 83 8.45 -0.26 -3.00
N ALA A 84 8.99 -0.25 -1.78
CA ALA A 84 8.23 -0.16 -0.52
C ALA A 84 7.12 0.91 -0.52
N ALA A 85 7.30 1.98 -1.32
CA ALA A 85 6.34 3.05 -1.50
C ALA A 85 4.94 2.65 -2.03
N ASP A 86 4.74 1.48 -2.64
CA ASP A 86 3.42 1.06 -3.17
C ASP A 86 2.62 0.15 -2.21
N ALA A 87 3.22 -0.22 -1.07
CA ALA A 87 2.65 -1.17 -0.12
C ALA A 87 2.14 -0.51 1.19
N HIS A 88 2.50 0.75 1.44
CA HIS A 88 2.03 1.44 2.65
C HIS A 88 0.57 1.93 2.55
N VAL A 89 -0.15 1.83 3.67
CA VAL A 89 -1.41 2.57 3.83
C VAL A 89 -1.10 4.07 3.82
N ARG A 90 -1.87 4.84 3.05
CA ARG A 90 -1.69 6.29 2.93
C ARG A 90 -3.01 7.03 2.87
N VAL A 91 -2.97 8.30 3.24
CA VAL A 91 -4.07 9.23 3.10
C VAL A 91 -3.81 10.20 1.94
N ILE A 92 -4.82 10.42 1.12
CA ILE A 92 -4.81 11.33 -0.02
C ILE A 92 -5.91 12.37 0.24
N PRO A 93 -5.56 13.55 0.77
CA PRO A 93 -6.52 14.63 0.97
C PRO A 93 -6.87 15.31 -0.36
N GLU A 94 -8.14 15.65 -0.57
CA GLU A 94 -8.56 16.49 -1.73
C GLU A 94 -8.11 17.95 -1.57
N SER A 95 -8.01 18.39 -0.31
CA SER A 95 -7.58 19.72 0.12
C SER A 95 -6.94 19.60 1.49
N THR A 96 -5.92 20.42 1.75
CA THR A 96 -5.21 20.48 3.03
C THR A 96 -5.40 21.82 3.73
N VAL A 97 -6.27 22.70 3.23
CA VAL A 97 -6.43 24.06 3.75
C VAL A 97 -6.91 24.03 5.21
N ALA A 98 -6.15 24.68 6.09
CA ALA A 98 -6.45 24.80 7.51
C ALA A 98 -7.85 25.44 7.74
N GLY A 99 -8.62 24.92 8.71
CA GLY A 99 -10.02 25.31 8.93
C GLY A 99 -11.01 24.89 7.83
N GLY A 100 -10.53 24.32 6.72
CA GLY A 100 -11.33 23.90 5.58
C GLY A 100 -11.96 22.52 5.75
N TRP A 101 -12.64 22.06 4.71
CA TRP A 101 -13.17 20.69 4.61
C TRP A 101 -12.34 19.90 3.62
N SER A 102 -12.25 18.58 3.84
CA SER A 102 -11.52 17.70 2.94
C SER A 102 -12.13 16.31 2.87
N ALA A 103 -12.27 15.80 1.65
CA ALA A 103 -12.32 14.38 1.40
C ALA A 103 -10.93 13.76 1.64
N LEU A 104 -10.83 12.91 2.66
CA LEU A 104 -9.64 12.14 2.97
C LEU A 104 -9.82 10.72 2.42
N THR A 105 -9.01 10.34 1.43
CA THR A 105 -9.06 9.01 0.82
C THR A 105 -7.90 8.16 1.31
N PHE A 106 -8.21 7.12 2.08
CA PHE A 106 -7.27 6.12 2.55
C PHE A 106 -7.11 5.03 1.50
N ARG A 107 -5.90 4.87 0.93
CA ARG A 107 -5.59 3.73 0.08
C ARG A 107 -4.93 2.64 0.91
N VAL A 108 -5.54 1.46 0.90
CA VAL A 108 -5.17 0.31 1.73
C VAL A 108 -4.85 -0.88 0.83
N PRO A 109 -3.58 -1.25 0.65
CA PRO A 109 -3.18 -2.48 -0.04
C PRO A 109 -3.24 -3.71 0.88
N ASN A 110 -3.34 -4.91 0.30
CA ASN A 110 -3.12 -6.18 1.00
C ASN A 110 -1.71 -6.70 0.69
N GLU A 111 -0.89 -6.88 1.73
CA GLU A 111 0.48 -7.37 1.63
C GLU A 111 0.64 -8.89 1.87
N SER A 112 -0.45 -9.58 2.17
CA SER A 112 -0.49 -11.01 2.41
C SER A 112 -0.85 -11.80 1.14
N ALA A 113 0.01 -12.76 0.80
CA ALA A 113 -0.23 -13.70 -0.30
C ALA A 113 -1.32 -14.75 0.01
N THR A 114 -1.73 -14.88 1.28
CA THR A 114 -2.63 -15.96 1.74
C THR A 114 -3.82 -15.48 2.55
N ALA A 115 -3.71 -14.35 3.22
CA ALA A 115 -4.80 -13.76 3.99
C ALA A 115 -5.44 -12.60 3.21
N VAL A 116 -6.70 -12.30 3.52
CA VAL A 116 -7.42 -11.18 2.93
C VAL A 116 -7.72 -10.13 4.00
N THR A 117 -7.69 -8.84 3.66
CA THR A 117 -8.07 -7.77 4.60
C THR A 117 -9.58 -7.76 4.80
N THR A 118 -10.01 -7.91 6.04
CA THR A 118 -11.43 -7.99 6.42
C THR A 118 -11.92 -6.72 7.12
N GLN A 119 -11.04 -5.95 7.74
CA GLN A 119 -11.38 -4.70 8.42
C GLN A 119 -10.24 -3.70 8.33
N VAL A 120 -10.61 -2.42 8.22
CA VAL A 120 -9.70 -1.28 8.34
C VAL A 120 -10.29 -0.33 9.38
N VAL A 121 -9.50 0.03 10.37
CA VAL A 121 -9.83 1.05 11.36
C VAL A 121 -8.88 2.21 11.15
N VAL A 122 -9.38 3.45 11.18
CA VAL A 122 -8.57 4.66 11.21
C VAL A 122 -8.92 5.44 12.45
N ASP A 123 -7.90 5.76 13.24
CA ASP A 123 -8.03 6.67 14.38
C ASP A 123 -7.93 8.13 13.89
N LEU A 124 -8.86 8.95 14.37
CA LEU A 124 -8.95 10.37 14.04
C LEU A 124 -8.30 11.20 15.15
N PRO A 125 -7.79 12.41 14.86
CA PRO A 125 -7.16 13.25 15.88
C PRO A 125 -8.16 13.57 16.99
N THR A 126 -7.74 13.43 18.25
CA THR A 126 -8.56 13.78 19.42
C THR A 126 -8.15 15.11 20.03
N ASP A 127 -6.86 15.49 19.90
CA ASP A 127 -6.33 16.75 20.41
C ASP A 127 -6.76 17.94 19.54
N THR A 128 -6.86 17.72 18.23
CA THR A 128 -7.37 18.68 17.24
C THR A 128 -8.47 18.04 16.38
N PRO A 129 -9.64 17.77 16.98
CA PRO A 129 -10.61 16.86 16.41
C PRO A 129 -11.34 17.45 15.21
N PHE A 130 -11.61 16.59 14.21
CA PHE A 130 -12.62 16.90 13.20
C PHE A 130 -13.98 16.95 13.88
N LEU A 131 -14.71 18.05 13.72
CA LEU A 131 -16.03 18.18 14.37
C LEU A 131 -17.11 17.35 13.65
N TYR A 132 -16.85 16.96 12.41
CA TYR A 132 -17.75 16.15 11.60
C TYR A 132 -16.97 15.22 10.68
N VAL A 133 -17.50 14.00 10.54
CA VAL A 133 -17.03 12.99 9.58
C VAL A 133 -18.23 12.28 8.98
N SER A 134 -18.23 12.10 7.67
CA SER A 134 -19.14 11.20 6.96
C SER A 134 -18.36 10.28 6.03
N THR A 135 -18.87 9.07 5.81
CA THR A 135 -18.20 8.04 5.01
C THR A 135 -18.82 7.95 3.62
N ARG A 136 -17.98 7.72 2.60
CA ARG A 136 -18.45 7.37 1.27
C ARG A 136 -18.90 5.90 1.27
N PRO A 137 -20.11 5.56 0.77
CA PRO A 137 -20.51 4.17 0.64
C PRO A 137 -19.56 3.38 -0.27
N VAL A 138 -19.12 2.21 0.21
CA VAL A 138 -18.28 1.27 -0.54
C VAL A 138 -19.05 -0.04 -0.68
N PRO A 139 -19.39 -0.49 -1.91
CA PRO A 139 -20.11 -1.74 -2.11
C PRO A 139 -19.43 -2.92 -1.43
N GLY A 140 -20.19 -3.70 -0.65
CA GLY A 140 -19.66 -4.85 0.08
C GLY A 140 -18.93 -4.51 1.38
N TRP A 141 -18.88 -3.24 1.80
CA TRP A 141 -18.27 -2.81 3.06
C TRP A 141 -19.27 -2.00 3.89
N THR A 142 -19.23 -2.20 5.21
CA THR A 142 -19.99 -1.39 6.18
C THR A 142 -19.04 -0.44 6.88
N ALA A 143 -19.39 0.85 6.93
CA ALA A 143 -18.61 1.87 7.60
C ALA A 143 -19.32 2.36 8.87
N THR A 144 -18.60 2.50 9.98
CA THR A 144 -19.09 3.08 11.23
C THR A 144 -18.17 4.20 11.69
N VAL A 145 -18.75 5.30 12.17
CA VAL A 145 -18.01 6.40 12.79
C VAL A 145 -18.32 6.38 14.28
N GLU A 146 -17.29 6.15 15.08
CA GLU A 146 -17.37 6.20 16.53
C GLU A 146 -16.99 7.61 17.00
N LYS A 147 -17.75 8.14 17.97
CA LYS A 147 -17.49 9.44 18.58
C LYS A 147 -16.93 9.26 19.98
N ALA A 148 -16.07 10.18 20.40
CA ALA A 148 -15.57 10.29 21.75
C ALA A 148 -15.94 11.67 22.35
N PRO A 149 -16.02 11.78 23.69
CA PRO A 149 -16.18 13.07 24.36
C PRO A 149 -15.07 14.05 23.99
N LEU A 150 -15.43 15.32 23.84
CA LEU A 150 -14.48 16.41 23.72
C LEU A 150 -14.00 16.85 25.11
N ASP A 151 -12.71 17.15 25.24
CA ASP A 151 -12.15 17.73 26.47
C ASP A 151 -12.79 19.09 26.80
N THR A 152 -13.06 19.88 25.76
CA THR A 152 -13.78 21.15 25.87
C THR A 152 -14.95 21.16 24.88
N PRO A 153 -16.19 21.44 25.32
CA PRO A 153 -17.31 21.59 24.40
C PRO A 153 -17.06 22.70 23.38
N VAL A 154 -17.46 22.47 22.13
CA VAL A 154 -17.25 23.40 21.02
C VAL A 154 -18.60 23.82 20.45
N ASP A 155 -18.83 25.13 20.30
CA ASP A 155 -20.02 25.62 19.61
C ASP A 155 -19.79 25.61 18.09
N SER A 156 -20.66 24.90 17.37
CA SER A 156 -20.64 24.82 15.90
C SER A 156 -22.04 25.00 15.35
N HIS A 157 -22.21 25.97 14.45
CA HIS A 157 -23.51 26.32 13.82
C HIS A 157 -24.68 26.48 14.82
N GLY A 158 -24.41 27.05 16.00
CA GLY A 158 -25.41 27.27 17.05
C GLY A 158 -25.78 26.02 17.85
N THR A 159 -25.03 24.92 17.69
CA THR A 159 -25.14 23.71 18.50
C THR A 159 -23.86 23.51 19.30
N THR A 160 -23.99 23.31 20.60
CA THR A 160 -22.86 22.91 21.45
C THR A 160 -22.56 21.43 21.25
N LEU A 161 -21.38 21.12 20.73
CA LEU A 161 -20.88 19.76 20.56
C LEU A 161 -20.09 19.35 21.81
N THR A 162 -20.44 18.21 22.39
CA THR A 162 -19.73 17.59 23.52
C THR A 162 -18.94 16.34 23.10
N GLU A 163 -19.08 15.92 21.85
CA GLU A 163 -18.48 14.72 21.28
C GLU A 163 -18.05 15.00 19.84
N ALA A 164 -16.95 14.39 19.42
CA ALA A 164 -16.45 14.44 18.05
C ALA A 164 -16.11 13.04 17.53
N PRO A 165 -16.17 12.80 16.21
CA PRO A 165 -15.60 11.62 15.58
C PRO A 165 -14.17 11.33 16.06
N ALA A 166 -13.93 10.12 16.53
CA ALA A 166 -12.63 9.67 17.02
C ALA A 166 -12.09 8.46 16.25
N ARG A 167 -12.96 7.71 15.58
CA ARG A 167 -12.56 6.53 14.80
C ARG A 167 -13.53 6.26 13.66
N VAL A 168 -12.99 5.76 12.55
CA VAL A 168 -13.77 5.24 11.43
C VAL A 168 -13.38 3.79 11.18
N THR A 169 -14.36 2.90 11.11
CA THR A 169 -14.15 1.47 10.90
C THR A 169 -14.88 1.03 9.64
N TRP A 170 -14.18 0.40 8.71
CA TRP A 170 -14.74 -0.29 7.55
C TRP A 170 -14.60 -1.80 7.75
N THR A 171 -15.70 -2.54 7.63
CA THR A 171 -15.72 -4.00 7.72
C THR A 171 -16.29 -4.61 6.45
N ALA A 172 -15.56 -5.55 5.86
CA ALA A 172 -15.96 -6.26 4.66
C ALA A 172 -17.12 -7.21 4.95
N THR A 173 -18.02 -7.34 3.99
CA THR A 173 -18.90 -8.49 3.87
C THR A 173 -18.20 -9.62 3.13
N PRO A 174 -18.57 -10.89 3.36
CA PRO A 174 -17.93 -12.02 2.68
C PRO A 174 -17.93 -11.89 1.16
N GLY A 175 -16.74 -11.97 0.56
CA GLY A 175 -16.50 -11.84 -0.88
C GLY A 175 -16.12 -10.42 -1.34
N ALA A 176 -16.08 -9.43 -0.45
CA ALA A 176 -15.69 -8.05 -0.75
C ALA A 176 -14.32 -7.66 -0.14
N GLU A 177 -13.66 -8.59 0.55
CA GLU A 177 -12.35 -8.40 1.18
C GLU A 177 -11.27 -7.98 0.18
N ILE A 178 -10.19 -7.36 0.67
CA ILE A 178 -9.04 -7.01 -0.17
C ILE A 178 -8.16 -8.25 -0.31
N GLY A 179 -8.05 -8.81 -1.52
CA GLY A 179 -7.25 -10.01 -1.80
C GLY A 179 -5.78 -9.72 -2.12
N ASP A 180 -4.99 -10.78 -2.31
CA ASP A 180 -3.57 -10.70 -2.66
C ASP A 180 -3.33 -9.80 -3.90
N GLY A 181 -2.39 -8.88 -3.79
CA GLY A 181 -2.04 -7.92 -4.84
C GLY A 181 -3.12 -6.89 -5.16
N GLN A 182 -4.16 -6.78 -4.33
CA GLN A 182 -5.23 -5.79 -4.49
C GLN A 182 -5.08 -4.65 -3.47
N PHE A 183 -5.72 -3.53 -3.77
CA PHE A 183 -5.91 -2.43 -2.84
C PHE A 183 -7.36 -1.96 -2.89
N GLN A 184 -7.80 -1.29 -1.83
CA GLN A 184 -9.09 -0.61 -1.76
C GLN A 184 -8.88 0.83 -1.29
N GLU A 185 -9.76 1.71 -1.76
CA GLU A 185 -9.85 3.08 -1.27
C GLU A 185 -11.08 3.26 -0.39
N PHE A 186 -10.87 3.87 0.76
CA PHE A 186 -11.91 4.25 1.71
C PHE A 186 -11.88 5.76 1.89
N ALA A 187 -12.99 6.43 1.57
CA ALA A 187 -13.04 7.88 1.64
C ALA A 187 -13.98 8.36 2.74
N ILE A 188 -13.55 9.39 3.46
CA ILE A 188 -14.39 10.18 4.35
C ILE A 188 -14.42 11.63 3.90
N SER A 189 -15.52 12.34 4.16
CA SER A 189 -15.54 13.80 4.20
C SER A 189 -15.36 14.20 5.65
N ALA A 190 -14.29 14.94 5.96
CA ALA A 190 -13.94 15.36 7.29
C ALA A 190 -13.82 16.89 7.36
N GLY A 191 -14.22 17.46 8.49
CA GLY A 191 -13.94 18.86 8.75
C GLY A 191 -14.64 19.44 9.99
N PRO A 192 -14.35 20.71 10.30
CA PRO A 192 -13.23 21.45 9.72
C PRO A 192 -11.89 20.79 10.08
N LEU A 193 -10.90 20.91 9.20
CA LEU A 193 -9.50 20.61 9.54
C LEU A 193 -9.02 21.60 10.63
N PRO A 194 -8.00 21.26 11.42
CA PRO A 194 -7.42 22.18 12.39
C PRO A 194 -7.00 23.50 11.74
N GLU A 195 -7.10 24.60 12.49
CA GLU A 195 -6.79 25.96 12.00
C GLU A 195 -5.29 26.24 11.92
N GLU A 196 -4.46 25.45 12.61
CA GLU A 196 -3.00 25.60 12.57
C GLU A 196 -2.47 25.20 11.19
N VAL A 197 -1.73 26.10 10.56
CA VAL A 197 -1.03 25.86 9.28
C VAL A 197 0.30 25.16 9.54
N GLY A 198 0.65 24.17 8.72
CA GLY A 198 1.87 23.39 8.88
C GLY A 198 1.76 22.30 9.94
N LEU A 199 0.55 22.00 10.42
CA LEU A 199 0.30 20.93 11.37
C LEU A 199 0.26 19.59 10.63
N ASP A 200 1.08 18.64 11.07
CA ASP A 200 1.02 17.26 10.61
C ASP A 200 -0.13 16.53 11.31
N LEU A 201 -1.10 16.07 10.53
CA LEU A 201 -2.17 15.20 10.98
C LEU A 201 -1.81 13.75 10.69
N VAL A 202 -1.35 13.07 11.74
CA VAL A 202 -1.09 11.63 11.76
C VAL A 202 -2.41 10.89 12.02
N LEU A 203 -2.72 9.92 11.16
CA LEU A 203 -3.98 9.17 11.14
C LEU A 203 -3.67 7.68 11.20
N PRO A 204 -3.33 7.12 12.37
CA PRO A 204 -3.00 5.72 12.52
C PRO A 204 -4.10 4.82 11.95
N ALA A 205 -3.69 3.74 11.29
CA ALA A 205 -4.63 2.78 10.72
C ALA A 205 -4.32 1.36 11.19
N HIS A 206 -5.36 0.57 11.46
CA HIS A 206 -5.25 -0.82 11.89
C HIS A 206 -5.94 -1.71 10.87
N GLN A 207 -5.17 -2.61 10.28
CA GLN A 207 -5.62 -3.46 9.19
C GLN A 207 -5.73 -4.91 9.68
N SER A 208 -6.95 -5.44 9.77
CA SER A 208 -7.20 -6.81 10.19
C SER A 208 -7.31 -7.77 9.02
N TYR A 209 -6.68 -8.94 9.16
CA TYR A 209 -6.64 -9.98 8.15
C TYR A 209 -7.46 -11.21 8.55
N SER A 210 -7.83 -12.02 7.56
CA SER A 210 -8.65 -13.22 7.74
C SER A 210 -8.01 -14.33 8.58
N ASP A 211 -6.68 -14.30 8.76
CA ASP A 211 -5.94 -15.24 9.61
C ASP A 211 -5.88 -14.79 11.09
N GLY A 212 -6.50 -13.66 11.41
CA GLY A 212 -6.54 -13.08 12.76
C GLY A 212 -5.38 -12.13 13.07
N THR A 213 -4.46 -11.90 12.13
CA THR A 213 -3.41 -10.89 12.29
C THR A 213 -3.97 -9.48 12.14
N VAL A 214 -3.34 -8.53 12.82
CA VAL A 214 -3.58 -7.10 12.69
C VAL A 214 -2.23 -6.43 12.41
N VAL A 215 -2.19 -5.60 11.38
CA VAL A 215 -1.04 -4.74 11.06
C VAL A 215 -1.39 -3.33 11.47
N ASP A 216 -0.57 -2.74 12.33
CA ASP A 216 -0.73 -1.38 12.84
C ASP A 216 0.16 -0.43 12.02
N TRP A 217 -0.48 0.45 11.27
CA TRP A 217 0.14 1.55 10.51
C TRP A 217 0.16 2.79 11.38
N ASP A 218 1.05 2.82 12.38
CA ASP A 218 1.12 3.84 13.42
C ASP A 218 2.54 4.41 13.64
N GLU A 219 3.53 3.97 12.85
CA GLU A 219 4.92 4.36 13.02
C GLU A 219 5.18 5.77 12.46
N VAL A 220 5.90 6.59 13.24
CA VAL A 220 6.34 7.94 12.83
C VAL A 220 7.84 7.89 12.51
N ALA A 221 8.23 8.46 11.38
CA ALA A 221 9.64 8.54 10.99
C ALA A 221 10.45 9.39 11.99
N THR A 222 11.48 8.80 12.60
CA THR A 222 12.26 9.46 13.67
C THR A 222 13.61 10.00 13.21
N ASP A 223 14.24 9.40 12.19
CA ASP A 223 15.60 9.75 11.76
C ASP A 223 15.80 9.73 10.23
N GLY A 224 14.73 9.97 9.46
CA GLY A 224 14.75 9.90 7.99
C GLY A 224 14.86 8.47 7.43
N SER A 225 14.86 7.45 8.29
CA SER A 225 14.60 6.06 7.91
C SER A 225 13.11 5.87 7.66
N GLU A 226 12.77 5.22 6.54
CA GLU A 226 11.40 4.81 6.25
C GLU A 226 10.95 3.74 7.26
N PRO A 227 9.86 3.96 8.01
CA PRO A 227 9.27 2.94 8.89
C PRO A 227 8.74 1.74 8.10
N GLU A 228 8.54 0.60 8.76
CA GLU A 228 7.95 -0.58 8.11
C GLU A 228 6.44 -0.41 7.93
N HIS A 229 5.76 0.19 8.91
CA HIS A 229 4.33 0.45 8.87
C HIS A 229 4.05 1.93 9.20
N PRO A 230 4.44 2.86 8.31
CA PRO A 230 4.28 4.28 8.58
C PRO A 230 2.81 4.66 8.69
N ALA A 231 2.52 5.50 9.68
CA ALA A 231 1.19 6.09 9.84
C ALA A 231 0.83 6.98 8.64
N PRO A 232 -0.38 6.88 8.10
CA PRO A 232 -0.90 7.86 7.15
C PRO A 232 -0.82 9.28 7.72
N VAL A 233 -0.22 10.21 6.97
CA VAL A 233 -0.04 11.59 7.42
C VAL A 233 -0.28 12.57 6.28
N PHE A 234 -0.83 13.75 6.61
CA PHE A 234 -0.81 14.91 5.74
C PHE A 234 -0.63 16.19 6.55
N THR A 235 -0.10 17.23 5.92
CA THR A 235 0.15 18.53 6.57
C THR A 235 -0.92 19.54 6.16
N THR A 236 -1.44 20.32 7.10
CA THR A 236 -2.34 21.44 6.79
C THR A 236 -1.60 22.59 6.07
N THR A 237 -2.29 23.28 5.17
CA THR A 237 -1.73 24.38 4.36
C THR A 237 -2.51 25.67 4.56
N ALA A 238 -1.88 26.80 4.30
CA ALA A 238 -2.56 28.10 4.26
C ALA A 238 -3.63 28.13 3.15
N ALA A 239 -4.63 29.00 3.30
CA ALA A 239 -5.58 29.26 2.22
C ALA A 239 -4.89 30.05 1.08
N PRO A 240 -5.29 29.84 -0.18
CA PRO A 240 -4.78 30.64 -1.29
C PRO A 240 -5.12 32.12 -1.09
N GLY A 241 -4.14 32.94 -0.71
CA GLY A 241 -4.30 34.38 -0.48
C GLY A 241 -3.63 34.93 0.79
N ASP A 242 -3.25 34.06 1.73
CA ASP A 242 -2.67 34.48 3.02
C ASP A 242 -1.15 34.72 2.99
N ASP A 243 -0.48 34.44 1.86
CA ASP A 243 0.97 34.66 1.64
C ASP A 243 1.30 35.84 0.71
N ALA A 244 0.37 36.78 0.50
CA ALA A 244 0.62 37.95 -0.36
C ALA A 244 1.16 39.16 0.43
N GLU A 245 2.27 39.00 1.15
CA GLU A 245 3.09 40.12 1.65
C GLU A 245 4.55 39.94 1.19
N ALA A 246 4.96 40.89 0.33
CA ALA A 246 6.32 41.23 -0.14
C ALA A 246 6.92 40.53 -1.38
N ALA A 247 6.70 41.13 -2.57
CA ALA A 247 7.71 41.62 -3.54
C ALA A 247 6.97 42.17 -4.78
N ASP A 248 6.73 43.47 -4.84
CA ASP A 248 7.52 44.48 -5.57
C ASP A 248 7.13 44.65 -7.05
N ASP A 249 6.79 45.91 -7.33
CA ASP A 249 6.74 46.65 -8.58
C ASP A 249 6.59 45.91 -9.92
N ALA A 250 5.41 46.05 -10.52
CA ALA A 250 5.26 46.09 -11.97
C ALA A 250 4.28 47.20 -12.36
N THR A 251 4.81 48.43 -12.37
CA THR A 251 4.49 49.52 -13.31
C THR A 251 3.41 49.18 -14.34
N ALA A 252 2.26 49.83 -14.19
CA ALA A 252 1.21 49.90 -15.21
C ALA A 252 1.56 50.94 -16.28
N ALA A 253 1.50 50.52 -17.56
CA ALA A 253 0.89 51.25 -18.72
C ALA A 253 1.51 50.78 -20.07
N PRO A 254 0.83 50.93 -21.21
CA PRO A 254 -0.61 50.97 -21.47
C PRO A 254 -1.04 49.96 -22.57
N ALA A 255 -2.36 49.84 -22.74
CA ALA A 255 -3.00 49.13 -23.83
C ALA A 255 -2.62 49.71 -25.22
N ALA A 256 -2.34 48.82 -26.17
CA ALA A 256 -2.40 49.09 -27.59
C ALA A 256 -3.35 48.09 -28.25
N ASP A 257 -4.42 48.63 -28.80
CA ASP A 257 -5.44 48.01 -29.64
C ASP A 257 -4.83 47.62 -31.00
N VAL A 258 -5.07 46.38 -31.44
CA VAL A 258 -5.13 46.03 -32.87
C VAL A 258 -6.18 44.93 -33.08
N ASP A 259 -7.22 45.35 -33.78
CA ASP A 259 -8.38 44.59 -34.23
C ASP A 259 -8.08 43.70 -35.47
N ALA A 260 -8.96 42.71 -35.65
CA ALA A 260 -9.34 41.98 -36.88
C ALA A 260 -8.54 40.77 -37.43
N SER A 261 -9.12 39.60 -37.12
CA SER A 261 -9.56 38.53 -38.05
C SER A 261 -8.56 37.46 -38.54
N GLY A 262 -8.93 36.18 -38.30
CA GLY A 262 -8.34 35.03 -39.00
C GLY A 262 -8.61 33.68 -38.34
N ALA A 263 -9.62 32.97 -38.87
CA ALA A 263 -9.85 31.52 -38.95
C ALA A 263 -9.32 30.54 -37.87
N ALA A 264 -10.24 29.64 -37.48
CA ALA A 264 -10.07 28.50 -36.58
C ALA A 264 -8.93 27.53 -36.91
N THR A 265 -8.29 27.00 -35.87
CA THR A 265 -7.94 25.57 -35.67
C THR A 265 -7.49 25.39 -34.21
N GLY A 266 -7.98 24.34 -33.55
CA GLY A 266 -7.71 24.10 -32.14
C GLY A 266 -6.24 23.83 -31.83
N THR A 267 -5.80 24.32 -30.68
CA THR A 267 -4.59 23.91 -29.99
C THR A 267 -4.86 23.95 -28.50
N ALA A 268 -4.53 22.84 -27.84
CA ALA A 268 -4.50 22.72 -26.40
C ALA A 268 -3.69 23.89 -25.79
N ASP A 269 -4.18 24.45 -24.69
CA ASP A 269 -3.33 25.23 -23.79
C ASP A 269 -2.31 24.27 -23.17
N GLU A 270 -1.17 24.14 -23.84
CA GLU A 270 0.07 23.64 -23.27
C GLU A 270 0.48 24.59 -22.15
N GLN A 271 0.32 24.15 -20.90
CA GLN A 271 1.15 24.64 -19.81
C GLN A 271 2.63 24.45 -20.19
N PRO A 272 3.53 25.41 -19.89
CA PRO A 272 4.92 25.29 -20.28
C PRO A 272 5.60 24.15 -19.51
N ASP A 273 5.81 23.01 -20.18
CA ASP A 273 6.57 21.84 -19.73
C ASP A 273 8.06 22.16 -19.57
N THR A 274 8.36 22.99 -18.59
CA THR A 274 9.69 23.45 -18.20
C THR A 274 10.53 22.26 -17.73
N VAL A 275 9.92 21.29 -17.06
CA VAL A 275 10.57 20.05 -16.60
C VAL A 275 11.00 19.18 -17.79
N ALA A 276 10.14 19.00 -18.79
CA ALA A 276 10.47 18.18 -19.96
C ALA A 276 11.62 18.81 -20.79
N ARG A 277 11.65 20.14 -20.89
CA ARG A 277 12.72 20.86 -21.58
C ARG A 277 14.04 20.84 -20.82
N VAL A 278 14.01 20.94 -19.48
CA VAL A 278 15.22 20.81 -18.64
C VAL A 278 15.79 19.40 -18.75
N LEU A 279 14.95 18.37 -18.65
CA LEU A 279 15.39 16.98 -18.79
C LEU A 279 15.90 16.68 -20.21
N GLY A 280 15.22 17.19 -21.24
CA GLY A 280 15.67 17.08 -22.63
C GLY A 280 17.02 17.77 -22.88
N GLY A 281 17.22 18.96 -22.28
CA GLY A 281 18.47 19.70 -22.34
C GLY A 281 19.64 18.97 -21.68
N VAL A 282 19.44 18.43 -20.47
CA VAL A 282 20.46 17.64 -19.76
C VAL A 282 20.81 16.36 -20.55
N GLY A 283 19.80 15.67 -21.09
CA GLY A 283 20.00 14.48 -21.93
C GLY A 283 20.84 14.76 -23.18
N LEU A 284 20.59 15.89 -23.86
CA LEU A 284 21.35 16.31 -25.05
C LEU A 284 22.83 16.55 -24.72
N ILE A 285 23.11 17.26 -23.61
CA ILE A 285 24.47 17.58 -23.18
C ILE A 285 25.25 16.30 -22.85
N LEU A 286 24.64 15.37 -22.12
CA LEU A 286 25.25 14.08 -21.79
C LEU A 286 25.48 13.22 -23.05
N GLY A 287 24.54 13.21 -23.99
CA GLY A 287 24.69 12.52 -25.27
C GLY A 287 25.85 13.07 -26.11
N LEU A 288 26.00 14.39 -26.17
CA LEU A 288 27.11 15.03 -26.88
C LEU A 288 28.46 14.77 -26.21
N ALA A 289 28.53 14.78 -24.88
CA ALA A 289 29.73 14.44 -24.14
C ALA A 289 30.17 12.98 -24.41
N ALA A 290 29.23 12.04 -24.42
CA ALA A 290 29.50 10.64 -24.74
C ALA A 290 29.99 10.46 -26.19
N LEU A 291 29.42 11.20 -27.15
CA LEU A 291 29.85 11.18 -28.54
C LEU A 291 31.29 11.69 -28.70
N VAL A 292 31.65 12.79 -28.02
CA VAL A 292 33.01 13.33 -28.03
C VAL A 292 34.00 12.32 -27.44
N VAL A 293 33.67 11.67 -26.32
CA VAL A 293 34.51 10.63 -25.73
C VAL A 293 34.68 9.42 -26.68
N ALA A 294 33.61 9.00 -27.36
CA ALA A 294 33.68 7.92 -28.34
C ALA A 294 34.58 8.26 -29.54
N VAL A 295 34.52 9.49 -30.06
CA VAL A 295 35.38 9.95 -31.17
C VAL A 295 36.84 10.09 -30.73
N VAL A 296 37.11 10.59 -29.53
CA VAL A 296 38.48 10.73 -29.02
C VAL A 296 39.12 9.36 -28.75
N THR A 297 38.36 8.41 -28.18
CA THR A 297 38.86 7.06 -27.90
C THR A 297 39.08 6.23 -29.17
N THR A 298 38.25 6.40 -30.20
CA THR A 298 38.46 5.75 -31.52
C THR A 298 39.66 6.35 -32.27
N ARG A 299 39.87 7.67 -32.20
CA ARG A 299 41.06 8.31 -32.80
C ARG A 299 42.37 7.94 -32.11
N ARG A 300 42.37 7.76 -30.79
CA ARG A 300 43.56 7.31 -30.05
C ARG A 300 43.95 5.87 -30.35
N ARG A 301 43.00 5.01 -30.74
CA ARG A 301 43.26 3.63 -31.16
C ARG A 301 43.83 3.52 -32.58
N GLY A 302 43.70 4.57 -33.40
CA GLY A 302 44.27 4.64 -34.75
C GLY A 302 45.71 5.17 -34.82
N ALA A 303 46.29 5.62 -33.71
CA ALA A 303 47.64 6.21 -33.66
C ALA A 303 48.74 5.23 -33.19
N THR A 304 48.42 3.94 -33.08
CA THR A 304 49.38 2.86 -32.74
C THR A 304 49.29 1.69 -33.73
N ALA A 305 49.19 2.00 -35.02
CA ALA A 305 49.37 1.07 -36.12
C ALA A 305 50.43 1.60 -37.07
#